data_AF-A0A363U616-F1
#
_entry.id   AF-A0A363U616-F1
#
_cell.length_a   1.000
_cell.length_b   1.000
_cell.length_c   1.000
_cell.angle_alpha   90.00
_cell.angle_beta   90.00
_cell.angle_gamma   90.00
#
_symmetry.space_group_name_H-M   'P 1'
#
loop_
_entity.id
_entity.type
_entity.pdbx_description
1 polymer ?
#
loop_
_entity_poly.entity_id
_entity_poly.type
_entity_poly.pdbx_seq_one_letter_code
_entity_poly.pdbx_strand_id
1 'polypeptide(L)'
;MNDKKRLYYLDNLRVVVITLVIAHHVGQAYGPTGGFWPIQEAERAAWLGPFFTVNRSFFMSLFFMISGYFTVMSFRSKGAKDFLNDRLLRLGLPTLVFGLVMIPIQLFAFSAPAFPVDVGHLWFLEHLLIFSAGYVLWQRLRPGRPETGQTQPGLPGYPTILVCALALAAVTGVVRIWYPIDKWVYLLGFIRVAFADVPRDLGFFIIG
;
A
#
# COMPACT_ATOMS: atom_id res chain seq x y z
N MET A 1 -24.54 -17.52 -17.35
CA MET A 1 -23.17 -17.63 -16.81
C MET A 1 -22.40 -16.42 -17.28
N ASN A 2 -22.14 -15.47 -16.39
CA ASN A 2 -21.39 -14.26 -16.73
C ASN A 2 -19.90 -14.62 -16.60
N ASP A 3 -19.26 -15.02 -17.70
CA ASP A 3 -17.83 -15.31 -17.72
C ASP A 3 -17.06 -14.00 -17.51
N LYS A 4 -16.81 -13.68 -16.24
CA LYS A 4 -15.84 -12.64 -15.88
C LYS A 4 -14.48 -13.12 -16.35
N LYS A 5 -14.05 -12.67 -17.53
CA LYS A 5 -12.75 -12.98 -18.10
C LYS A 5 -11.66 -12.58 -17.10
N ARG A 6 -11.01 -13.58 -16.52
CA ARG A 6 -9.93 -13.41 -15.56
C ARG A 6 -8.72 -12.76 -16.23
N LEU A 7 -8.16 -11.72 -15.61
CA LEU A 7 -7.01 -10.99 -16.14
C LEU A 7 -5.71 -11.66 -15.66
N TYR A 8 -5.31 -12.75 -16.32
CA TYR A 8 -4.15 -13.56 -15.92
C TYR A 8 -2.84 -12.75 -15.77
N TYR A 9 -2.64 -11.72 -16.59
CA TYR A 9 -1.45 -10.87 -16.49
C TYR A 9 -1.40 -10.05 -15.19
N LEU A 10 -2.54 -9.58 -14.67
CA LEU A 10 -2.59 -8.88 -13.38
C LEU A 10 -2.38 -9.84 -12.21
N ASP A 11 -2.84 -11.08 -12.35
CA ASP A 11 -2.59 -12.12 -11.35
C ASP A 11 -1.10 -12.47 -11.30
N ASN A 12 -0.47 -12.68 -12.46
CA ASN A 12 0.97 -12.94 -12.55
C ASN A 12 1.77 -11.76 -11.99
N LEU A 13 1.40 -10.53 -12.32
CA LEU A 13 2.03 -9.34 -11.76
C LEU A 13 1.89 -9.32 -10.24
N ARG A 14 0.68 -9.57 -9.72
CA ARG A 14 0.46 -9.65 -8.26
C ARG A 14 1.34 -10.70 -7.62
N VAL A 15 1.44 -11.91 -8.20
CA VAL A 15 2.32 -12.98 -7.68
C VAL A 15 3.77 -12.51 -7.63
N VAL A 16 4.28 -11.89 -8.70
CA VAL A 16 5.65 -11.35 -8.73
C VAL A 16 5.86 -10.32 -7.62
N VAL A 17 4.96 -9.36 -7.46
CA VAL A 17 5.11 -8.33 -6.42
C VAL A 17 4.96 -8.91 -5.01
N ILE A 18 4.08 -9.92 -4.78
CA ILE A 18 4.00 -10.65 -3.50
C ILE A 18 5.34 -11.36 -3.21
N THR A 19 5.92 -12.04 -4.19
CA THR A 19 7.22 -12.70 -4.02
C THR A 19 8.32 -11.70 -3.66
N LEU A 20 8.30 -10.50 -4.26
CA LEU A 20 9.23 -9.43 -3.91
C LEU A 20 9.03 -8.91 -2.48
N VAL A 21 7.79 -8.86 -1.96
CA VAL A 21 7.52 -8.54 -0.54
C VAL A 21 8.17 -9.58 0.37
N ILE A 22 7.98 -10.86 0.06
CA ILE A 22 8.53 -11.97 0.84
C ILE A 22 10.06 -11.90 0.82
N ALA A 23 10.66 -11.75 -0.37
CA ALA A 23 12.12 -11.61 -0.51
C ALA A 23 12.67 -10.39 0.24
N HIS A 24 11.94 -9.26 0.24
CA HIS A 24 12.30 -8.07 1.00
C HIS A 24 12.40 -8.37 2.50
N HIS A 25 11.35 -8.95 3.08
CA HIS A 25 11.31 -9.24 4.52
C HIS A 25 12.29 -10.31 4.96
N VAL A 26 12.43 -11.39 4.17
CA VAL A 26 13.45 -12.42 4.43
C VAL A 26 14.85 -11.79 4.41
N GLY A 27 15.11 -10.87 3.48
CA GLY A 27 16.41 -10.20 3.39
C GLY A 27 16.74 -9.29 4.58
N GLN A 28 15.75 -8.74 5.31
CA GLN A 28 15.99 -7.72 6.35
C GLN A 28 16.93 -8.22 7.47
N ALA A 29 16.92 -9.52 7.77
CA ALA A 29 17.82 -10.11 8.75
C ALA A 29 19.29 -10.16 8.29
N TYR A 30 19.54 -10.18 6.97
CA TYR A 30 20.85 -10.46 6.38
C TYR A 30 21.46 -9.26 5.65
N GLY A 31 20.67 -8.22 5.33
CA GLY A 31 21.14 -7.10 4.52
C GLY A 31 21.58 -5.87 5.34
N PRO A 32 22.37 -4.97 4.74
CA PRO A 32 22.89 -3.78 5.43
C PRO A 32 21.85 -2.67 5.60
N THR A 33 20.74 -2.72 4.88
CA THR A 33 19.63 -1.74 4.89
C THR A 33 18.29 -2.49 4.81
N GLY A 34 17.19 -1.84 4.41
CA GLY A 34 15.92 -2.49 4.12
C GLY A 34 14.87 -2.45 5.24
N GLY A 35 15.21 -1.87 6.39
CA GLY A 35 14.31 -1.72 7.55
C GLY A 35 14.77 -2.55 8.73
N PHE A 36 13.87 -2.77 9.68
CA PHE A 36 14.16 -3.46 10.93
C PHE A 36 13.69 -4.92 10.89
N TRP A 37 14.54 -5.82 11.38
CA TRP A 37 14.15 -7.18 11.78
C TRP A 37 14.59 -7.42 13.23
N PRO A 38 13.81 -8.17 14.03
CA PRO A 38 14.15 -8.44 15.43
C PRO A 38 15.48 -9.17 15.62
N ILE A 39 15.85 -10.02 14.65
CA ILE A 39 17.08 -10.80 14.67
C ILE A 39 17.93 -10.38 13.47
N GLN A 40 19.19 -10.06 13.70
CA GLN A 40 20.04 -9.58 12.63
C GLN A 40 21.36 -10.34 12.66
N GLU A 41 21.79 -10.81 11.49
CA GLU A 41 23.08 -11.48 11.36
C GLU A 41 24.23 -10.50 11.55
N ALA A 42 25.32 -10.99 12.12
CA ALA A 42 26.53 -10.18 12.29
C ALA A 42 27.15 -9.87 10.92
N GLU A 43 27.21 -10.86 10.03
CA GLU A 43 27.68 -10.70 8.67
C GLU A 43 26.53 -10.23 7.77
N ARG A 44 26.73 -9.11 7.05
CA ARG A 44 25.72 -8.53 6.16
C ARG A 44 26.10 -8.71 4.70
N ALA A 45 25.15 -9.21 3.92
CA ALA A 45 25.30 -9.36 2.48
C ALA A 45 25.13 -8.01 1.78
N ALA A 46 26.24 -7.39 1.37
CA ALA A 46 26.25 -6.05 0.76
C ALA A 46 25.35 -5.92 -0.49
N TRP A 47 25.20 -7.00 -1.26
CA TRP A 47 24.36 -7.02 -2.47
C TRP A 47 22.86 -6.82 -2.18
N LEU A 48 22.41 -7.07 -0.94
CA LEU A 48 21.04 -6.80 -0.53
C LEU A 48 20.74 -5.30 -0.45
N GLY A 49 21.74 -4.44 -0.28
CA GLY A 49 21.57 -2.98 -0.26
C GLY A 49 20.93 -2.45 -1.56
N PRO A 50 21.54 -2.68 -2.73
CA PRO A 50 20.95 -2.35 -4.02
C PRO A 50 19.57 -3.01 -4.24
N PHE A 51 19.40 -4.27 -3.84
CA PHE A 51 18.10 -4.96 -3.93
C PHE A 51 17.01 -4.20 -3.16
N PHE A 52 17.27 -3.79 -1.92
CA PHE A 52 16.28 -3.03 -1.14
C PHE A 52 15.97 -1.67 -1.72
N THR A 53 16.98 -0.93 -2.19
CA THR A 53 16.79 0.38 -2.81
C THR A 53 15.90 0.27 -4.05
N VAL A 54 16.19 -0.69 -4.94
CA VAL A 54 15.39 -0.91 -6.15
C VAL A 54 14.00 -1.42 -5.78
N ASN A 55 13.89 -2.44 -4.94
CA ASN A 55 12.62 -3.05 -4.59
C ASN A 55 11.67 -2.02 -3.99
N ARG A 56 12.11 -1.28 -2.96
CA ARG A 56 11.33 -0.26 -2.26
C ARG A 56 10.90 0.91 -3.14
N SER A 57 11.58 1.15 -4.26
CA SER A 57 11.23 2.25 -5.15
C SER A 57 9.84 2.09 -5.79
N PHE A 58 9.39 0.85 -6.03
CA PHE A 58 8.19 0.60 -6.84
C PHE A 58 7.19 -0.42 -6.26
N PHE A 59 7.63 -1.44 -5.51
CA PHE A 59 6.79 -2.64 -5.30
C PHE A 59 5.48 -2.33 -4.56
N MET A 60 5.52 -1.56 -3.46
CA MET A 60 4.31 -1.14 -2.74
C MET A 60 3.40 -0.29 -3.61
N SER A 61 3.97 0.62 -4.40
CA SER A 61 3.20 1.51 -5.26
C SER A 61 2.54 0.74 -6.40
N LEU A 62 3.19 -0.30 -6.96
CA LEU A 62 2.53 -1.22 -7.90
C LEU A 62 1.36 -1.96 -7.24
N PHE A 63 1.50 -2.41 -6.00
CA PHE A 63 0.39 -3.01 -5.25
C PHE A 63 -0.79 -2.05 -5.08
N PHE A 64 -0.50 -0.80 -4.72
CA PHE A 64 -1.51 0.24 -4.61
C PHE A 64 -2.20 0.53 -5.94
N MET A 65 -1.46 0.58 -7.04
CA MET A 65 -2.04 0.74 -8.39
C MET A 65 -2.96 -0.42 -8.76
N ILE A 66 -2.52 -1.67 -8.56
CA ILE A 66 -3.37 -2.84 -8.79
C ILE A 66 -4.64 -2.76 -7.91
N SER A 67 -4.50 -2.30 -6.67
CA SER A 67 -5.61 -2.19 -5.73
C SER A 67 -6.60 -1.07 -6.09
N GLY A 68 -6.11 0.06 -6.61
CA GLY A 68 -6.92 1.16 -7.15
C GLY A 68 -7.78 0.70 -8.32
N TYR A 69 -7.17 0.01 -9.27
CA TYR A 69 -7.83 -0.53 -10.46
C TYR A 69 -9.03 -1.42 -10.10
N PHE A 70 -8.81 -2.35 -9.16
CA PHE A 70 -9.88 -3.23 -8.70
C PHE A 70 -10.89 -2.54 -7.76
N THR A 71 -10.53 -1.42 -7.14
CA THR A 71 -11.43 -0.67 -6.26
C THR A 71 -12.58 -0.04 -7.02
N VAL A 72 -12.32 0.61 -8.16
CA VAL A 72 -13.37 1.20 -8.99
C VAL A 72 -14.37 0.12 -9.45
N MET A 73 -13.87 -1.00 -9.98
CA MET A 73 -14.71 -2.10 -10.43
C MET A 73 -15.49 -2.76 -9.27
N SER A 74 -14.86 -2.96 -8.12
CA SER A 74 -15.53 -3.54 -6.96
C SER A 74 -16.57 -2.60 -6.37
N PHE A 75 -16.34 -1.29 -6.37
CA PHE A 75 -17.31 -0.30 -5.90
C PHE A 75 -18.53 -0.26 -6.83
N ARG A 76 -18.32 -0.20 -8.15
CA ARG A 76 -19.42 -0.18 -9.13
C ARG A 76 -20.30 -1.43 -9.07
N SER A 77 -19.72 -2.59 -8.78
CA SER A 77 -20.49 -3.84 -8.71
C SER A 77 -21.24 -4.06 -7.39
N LYS A 78 -20.83 -3.42 -6.28
CA LYS A 78 -21.42 -3.63 -4.94
C LYS A 78 -22.19 -2.42 -4.41
N GLY A 79 -21.91 -1.21 -4.90
CA GLY A 79 -22.36 0.03 -4.27
C GLY A 79 -21.62 0.34 -2.98
N ALA A 80 -21.84 1.54 -2.42
CA ALA A 80 -21.01 2.10 -1.36
C ALA A 80 -21.03 1.31 -0.04
N LYS A 81 -22.20 0.88 0.43
CA LYS A 81 -22.36 0.21 1.72
C LYS A 81 -21.69 -1.17 1.71
N ASP A 82 -22.03 -2.00 0.73
CA ASP A 82 -21.53 -3.37 0.65
C ASP A 82 -20.05 -3.41 0.29
N PHE A 83 -19.57 -2.45 -0.51
CA PHE A 83 -18.13 -2.26 -0.75
C PHE A 83 -17.36 -1.97 0.55
N LEU A 84 -17.82 -1.00 1.36
CA LEU A 84 -17.15 -0.67 2.62
C LEU A 84 -17.20 -1.80 3.63
N ASN A 85 -18.33 -2.48 3.78
CA ASN A 85 -18.45 -3.64 4.66
C ASN A 85 -17.49 -4.77 4.26
N ASP A 86 -17.40 -5.07 2.96
CA ASP A 86 -16.47 -6.07 2.44
C ASP A 86 -15.00 -5.69 2.71
N ARG A 87 -14.65 -4.41 2.55
CA ARG A 87 -13.31 -3.90 2.87
C ARG A 87 -13.01 -3.95 4.37
N LEU A 88 -13.96 -3.59 5.22
CA LEU A 88 -13.81 -3.67 6.67
C LEU A 88 -13.61 -5.12 7.13
N LEU A 89 -14.37 -6.08 6.59
CA LEU A 89 -14.24 -7.49 6.95
C LEU A 89 -12.94 -8.13 6.42
N ARG A 90 -12.48 -7.72 5.24
CA ARG A 90 -11.28 -8.32 4.60
C ARG A 90 -9.96 -7.64 4.96
N LEU A 91 -9.99 -6.36 5.32
CA LEU A 91 -8.80 -5.57 5.61
C LEU A 91 -8.79 -5.09 7.07
N GLY A 92 -9.90 -4.50 7.53
CA GLY A 92 -10.01 -3.97 8.89
C GLY A 92 -9.95 -5.05 9.96
N LEU A 93 -10.78 -6.11 9.83
CA LEU A 93 -10.83 -7.18 10.81
C LEU A 93 -9.49 -7.93 10.94
N PRO A 94 -8.81 -8.36 9.87
CA PRO A 94 -7.47 -8.96 9.99
C PRO A 94 -6.44 -8.02 10.65
N THR A 95 -6.48 -6.72 10.32
CA THR A 95 -5.57 -5.74 10.92
C THR A 95 -5.83 -5.56 12.42
N LEU A 96 -7.10 -5.48 12.82
CA LEU A 96 -7.50 -5.40 14.22
C LEU A 96 -7.07 -6.65 15.00
N VAL A 97 -7.38 -7.84 14.49
CA VAL A 97 -7.01 -9.10 15.15
C VAL A 97 -5.50 -9.22 15.28
N PHE A 98 -4.75 -8.89 14.22
CA PHE A 98 -3.28 -8.90 14.27
C PHE A 98 -2.74 -7.89 15.30
N GLY A 99 -3.24 -6.66 15.31
CA GLY A 99 -2.83 -5.66 16.30
C GLY A 99 -3.10 -6.12 17.75
N LEU A 100 -4.25 -6.73 18.01
CA LEU A 100 -4.58 -7.29 19.32
C LEU A 100 -3.64 -8.42 19.74
N VAL A 101 -3.24 -9.28 18.79
CA VAL A 101 -2.25 -10.35 19.02
C VAL A 101 -0.85 -9.77 19.26
N MET A 102 -0.51 -8.65 18.61
CA MET A 102 0.79 -8.02 18.79
C MET A 102 0.95 -7.36 20.17
N ILE A 103 -0.12 -6.89 20.81
CA ILE A 103 -0.05 -6.27 22.15
C ILE A 103 0.67 -7.16 23.18
N PRO A 104 0.23 -8.41 23.46
CA PRO A 104 0.92 -9.27 24.42
C PRO A 104 2.33 -9.66 23.94
N ILE A 105 2.56 -9.81 22.64
CA ILE A 105 3.89 -10.12 22.10
C ILE A 105 4.85 -8.95 22.40
N GLN A 106 4.44 -7.72 22.17
CA GLN A 106 5.25 -6.53 22.47
C GLN A 106 5.55 -6.44 23.97
N LEU A 107 4.54 -6.61 24.82
CA LEU A 107 4.71 -6.54 26.28
C LEU A 107 5.64 -7.63 26.83
N PHE A 108 5.42 -8.88 26.44
CA PHE A 108 6.05 -10.03 27.10
C PHE A 108 7.29 -10.56 26.37
N ALA A 109 7.33 -10.52 25.03
CA ALA A 109 8.46 -11.03 24.26
C ALA A 109 9.51 -9.96 23.96
N PHE A 110 9.08 -8.71 23.75
CA PHE A 110 9.98 -7.61 23.39
C PHE A 110 10.17 -6.56 24.49
N SER A 111 9.48 -6.69 25.63
CA SER A 111 9.48 -5.70 26.71
C SER A 111 9.20 -4.27 26.22
N ALA A 112 8.37 -4.16 25.19
CA ALA A 112 7.98 -2.93 24.52
C ALA A 112 6.58 -2.47 25.02
N PRO A 113 6.28 -1.17 24.96
CA PRO A 113 4.98 -0.67 25.39
C PRO A 113 3.84 -1.22 24.52
N ALA A 114 2.68 -1.46 25.14
CA ALA A 114 1.46 -1.89 24.43
C ALA A 114 0.86 -0.82 23.50
N PHE A 115 1.27 0.44 23.66
CA PHE A 115 0.76 1.57 22.90
C PHE A 115 1.93 2.46 22.44
N PRO A 116 1.94 2.90 21.16
CA PRO A 116 0.96 2.64 20.11
C PRO A 116 0.94 1.16 19.65
N VAL A 117 -0.21 0.71 19.13
CA VAL A 117 -0.39 -0.68 18.68
C VAL A 117 0.34 -0.86 17.35
N ASP A 118 1.37 -1.72 17.34
CA ASP A 118 2.12 -2.01 16.12
C ASP A 118 1.43 -3.12 15.31
N VAL A 119 0.90 -2.74 14.15
CA VAL A 119 0.32 -3.67 13.16
C VAL A 119 1.37 -4.17 12.15
N GLY A 120 2.64 -3.83 12.35
CA GLY A 120 3.76 -4.26 11.51
C GLY A 120 3.52 -3.92 10.04
N HIS A 121 3.68 -4.92 9.18
CA HIS A 121 3.52 -4.77 7.72
C HIS A 121 2.06 -4.67 7.26
N LEU A 122 1.07 -4.81 8.15
CA LEU A 122 -0.34 -4.61 7.82
C LEU A 122 -0.72 -3.14 7.67
N TRP A 123 0.20 -2.20 7.88
CA TRP A 123 0.02 -0.77 7.54
C TRP A 123 -0.55 -0.57 6.12
N PHE A 124 -0.19 -1.46 5.18
CA PHE A 124 -0.71 -1.44 3.82
C PHE A 124 -2.25 -1.62 3.78
N LEU A 125 -2.80 -2.52 4.61
CA LEU A 125 -4.25 -2.75 4.70
C LEU A 125 -4.95 -1.51 5.28
N GLU A 126 -4.34 -0.83 6.23
CA GLU A 126 -4.86 0.42 6.79
C GLU A 126 -4.96 1.52 5.72
N HIS A 127 -3.90 1.69 4.92
CA HIS A 127 -3.87 2.66 3.83
C HIS A 127 -4.90 2.32 2.77
N LEU A 128 -5.03 1.04 2.38
CA LEU A 128 -6.07 0.61 1.45
C LEU A 128 -7.48 0.88 1.98
N LEU A 129 -7.71 0.70 3.29
CA LEU A 129 -8.99 1.00 3.91
C LEU A 129 -9.29 2.50 3.85
N ILE A 130 -8.30 3.35 4.19
CA ILE A 130 -8.40 4.81 4.13
C ILE A 130 -8.64 5.27 2.69
N PHE A 131 -7.88 4.79 1.71
CA PHE A 131 -8.02 5.16 0.31
C PHE A 131 -9.37 4.69 -0.26
N SER A 132 -9.82 3.50 0.10
CA SER A 132 -11.14 2.98 -0.28
C SER A 132 -12.28 3.84 0.31
N ALA A 133 -12.15 4.25 1.58
CA ALA A 133 -13.13 5.14 2.22
C ALA A 133 -13.12 6.54 1.60
N GLY A 134 -11.94 7.08 1.30
CA GLY A 134 -11.76 8.35 0.59
C GLY A 134 -12.41 8.31 -0.80
N TYR A 135 -12.24 7.22 -1.53
CA TYR A 135 -12.90 7.03 -2.84
C TYR A 135 -14.43 7.00 -2.72
N VAL A 136 -14.98 6.31 -1.71
CA VAL A 136 -16.44 6.29 -1.46
C VAL A 136 -16.95 7.67 -1.10
N LEU A 137 -16.23 8.40 -0.23
CA LEU A 137 -16.59 9.77 0.16
C LEU A 137 -16.58 10.69 -1.07
N TRP A 138 -15.54 10.61 -1.90
CA TRP A 138 -15.44 11.35 -3.15
C TRP A 138 -16.63 11.09 -4.08
N GLN A 139 -17.02 9.82 -4.24
CA GLN A 139 -18.16 9.45 -5.07
C GLN A 139 -19.51 9.92 -4.49
N ARG A 140 -19.63 10.05 -3.17
CA ARG A 140 -20.84 10.61 -2.53
C ARG A 140 -20.92 12.12 -2.67
N LEU A 141 -19.77 12.81 -2.64
CA LEU A 141 -19.70 14.27 -2.74
C LEU A 141 -19.83 14.77 -4.18
N ARG A 142 -19.56 13.92 -5.18
CA ARG A 142 -19.76 14.25 -6.59
C ARG A 142 -21.09 13.68 -7.10
N PRO A 143 -22.10 14.53 -7.40
CA PRO A 143 -23.32 14.05 -8.05
C PRO A 143 -22.96 13.30 -9.35
N GLY A 144 -23.56 12.13 -9.55
CA GLY A 144 -23.16 11.19 -10.60
C GLY A 144 -23.12 11.85 -11.98
N ARG A 145 -21.94 11.83 -12.62
CA ARG A 145 -21.85 12.11 -14.05
C ARG A 145 -22.59 10.97 -14.76
N PRO A 146 -23.55 11.25 -15.66
CA PRO A 146 -24.16 10.21 -16.47
C PRO A 146 -23.06 9.37 -17.13
N GLU A 147 -23.22 8.05 -17.15
CA GLU A 147 -22.34 7.15 -17.88
C GLU A 147 -22.46 7.44 -19.39
N THR A 148 -21.82 8.50 -19.87
CA THR A 148 -21.57 8.68 -21.29
C THR A 148 -20.70 7.52 -21.72
N GLY A 149 -21.16 6.77 -22.74
CA GLY A 149 -20.63 5.49 -23.17
C GLY A 149 -19.12 5.36 -23.02
N GLN A 150 -18.72 4.26 -22.39
CA GLN A 150 -17.34 3.90 -22.07
C GLN A 150 -16.44 3.99 -23.31
N THR A 151 -15.89 5.16 -23.58
CA THR A 151 -14.67 5.28 -24.36
C THR A 151 -13.57 4.84 -23.42
N GLN A 152 -12.94 3.70 -23.71
CA GLN A 152 -11.70 3.35 -23.04
C GLN A 152 -10.74 4.53 -23.27
N PRO A 153 -10.27 5.21 -22.20
CA PRO A 153 -9.29 6.27 -22.38
C PRO A 153 -8.12 5.67 -23.16
N GLY A 154 -7.68 6.35 -24.21
CA GLY A 154 -6.46 5.96 -24.92
C GLY A 154 -5.29 5.88 -23.95
N LEU A 155 -4.30 5.04 -24.25
CA LEU A 155 -3.08 4.98 -23.46
C LEU A 155 -2.48 6.40 -23.33
N PRO A 156 -2.09 6.84 -22.12
CA PRO A 156 -1.49 8.15 -21.96
C PRO A 156 -0.20 8.21 -22.78
N GLY A 157 0.02 9.34 -23.47
CA GLY A 157 1.25 9.55 -24.21
C GLY A 157 2.47 9.61 -23.28
N TYR A 158 3.65 9.26 -23.81
CA TYR A 158 4.93 9.40 -23.11
C TYR A 158 5.14 10.72 -22.37
N PRO A 159 4.80 11.92 -22.92
CA PRO A 159 4.98 13.17 -22.18
C PRO A 159 4.12 13.25 -20.93
N THR A 160 2.88 12.74 -20.96
CA THR A 160 1.99 12.71 -19.80
C THR A 160 2.56 11.82 -18.70
N ILE A 161 3.10 10.66 -19.06
CA ILE A 161 3.75 9.74 -18.12
C ILE A 161 4.98 10.41 -17.51
N LEU A 162 5.81 11.08 -18.32
CA LEU A 162 7.01 11.76 -17.83
C LEU A 162 6.66 12.91 -16.87
N VAL A 163 5.67 13.75 -17.22
CA VAL A 163 5.21 14.84 -16.35
C VAL A 163 4.65 14.30 -15.05
N CYS A 164 3.84 13.24 -15.10
CA CYS A 164 3.31 12.59 -13.91
C CYS A 164 4.42 12.03 -13.02
N ALA A 165 5.41 11.35 -13.61
CA ALA A 165 6.55 10.80 -12.89
C ALA A 165 7.41 11.90 -12.23
N LEU A 166 7.70 12.98 -12.96
CA LEU A 166 8.46 14.12 -12.44
C LEU A 166 7.69 14.86 -11.32
N ALA A 167 6.39 15.07 -11.50
CA ALA A 167 5.55 15.68 -10.48
C ALA A 167 5.51 14.82 -9.22
N LEU A 168 5.32 13.50 -9.37
CA LEU A 168 5.32 12.58 -8.24
C LEU A 168 6.67 12.57 -7.53
N ALA A 169 7.77 12.51 -8.28
CA ALA A 169 9.13 12.57 -7.73
C ALA A 169 9.38 13.88 -6.97
N ALA A 170 8.95 15.02 -7.51
CA ALA A 170 9.08 16.31 -6.86
C ALA A 170 8.26 16.37 -5.55
N VAL A 171 6.99 15.97 -5.58
CA VAL A 171 6.13 15.97 -4.38
C VAL A 171 6.68 15.02 -3.32
N THR A 172 7.09 13.81 -3.70
CA THR A 172 7.73 12.86 -2.79
C THR A 172 9.04 13.42 -2.20
N GLY A 173 9.88 14.07 -3.03
CA GLY A 173 11.11 14.70 -2.59
C GLY A 173 10.86 15.83 -1.58
N VAL A 174 9.87 16.68 -1.84
CA VAL A 174 9.45 17.77 -0.96
C VAL A 174 8.97 17.22 0.38
N VAL A 175 8.06 16.25 0.39
CA VAL A 175 7.58 15.62 1.64
C VAL A 175 8.72 14.99 2.44
N ARG A 176 9.72 14.42 1.76
CA ARG A 176 10.88 13.78 2.38
C ARG A 176 11.83 14.74 3.10
N ILE A 177 11.73 16.05 2.86
CA ILE A 177 12.47 17.07 3.62
C ILE A 177 12.05 17.06 5.10
N TRP A 178 10.75 16.88 5.37
CA TRP A 178 10.21 16.85 6.74
C TRP A 178 10.01 15.43 7.28
N TYR A 179 9.82 14.46 6.39
CA TYR A 179 9.59 13.05 6.73
C TYR A 179 10.60 12.15 6.04
N PRO A 180 11.75 11.86 6.69
CA PRO A 180 12.72 10.91 6.17
C PRO A 180 12.12 9.53 5.92
N ILE A 181 12.76 8.77 5.02
CA ILE A 181 12.45 7.36 4.79
C ILE A 181 12.62 6.58 6.12
N ASP A 182 11.77 5.57 6.34
CA ASP A 182 11.69 4.78 7.58
C ASP A 182 11.21 5.53 8.83
N LYS A 183 10.80 6.81 8.71
CA LYS A 183 10.11 7.52 9.79
C LYS A 183 8.62 7.18 9.77
N TRP A 184 8.21 6.37 10.73
CA TRP A 184 6.81 6.01 10.96
C TRP A 184 6.16 6.91 12.01
N VAL A 185 4.94 7.37 11.73
CA VAL A 185 4.12 8.14 12.66
C VAL A 185 2.84 7.37 12.92
N TYR A 186 2.46 7.25 14.19
CA TYR A 186 1.20 6.63 14.59
C TYR A 186 0.11 7.69 14.70
N LEU A 187 -0.91 7.57 13.86
CA LEU A 187 -2.14 8.36 13.96
C LEU A 187 -3.15 7.58 14.82
N LEU A 188 -3.77 8.27 15.78
CA LEU A 188 -4.71 7.67 16.73
C LEU A 188 -4.14 6.48 17.52
N GLY A 189 -2.81 6.31 17.53
CA GLY A 189 -2.13 5.21 18.20
C GLY A 189 -2.28 3.83 17.58
N PHE A 190 -2.82 3.75 16.36
CA PHE A 190 -3.05 2.48 15.67
C PHE A 190 -2.61 2.57 14.20
N ILE A 191 -3.03 3.63 13.50
CA ILE A 191 -2.76 3.79 12.07
C ILE A 191 -1.30 4.19 11.88
N ARG A 192 -0.51 3.31 11.26
CA ARG A 192 0.93 3.48 11.10
C ARG A 192 1.25 4.07 9.73
N VAL A 193 1.64 5.35 9.68
CA VAL A 193 1.85 6.10 8.43
C VAL A 193 3.32 6.43 8.19
N ALA A 194 3.83 6.03 7.03
CA ALA A 194 5.10 6.52 6.48
C ALA A 194 4.82 7.68 5.52
N PHE A 195 4.73 8.90 6.06
CA PHE A 195 4.39 10.10 5.26
C PHE A 195 5.30 10.31 4.05
N ALA A 196 6.56 9.87 4.15
CA ALA A 196 7.55 9.88 3.07
C ALA A 196 7.09 9.16 1.78
N ASP A 197 6.20 8.17 1.91
CA ASP A 197 5.78 7.29 0.82
C ASP A 197 4.33 7.54 0.39
N VAL A 198 3.52 8.22 1.22
CA VAL A 198 2.10 8.52 0.95
C VAL A 198 1.86 9.18 -0.42
N PRO A 199 2.61 10.21 -0.85
CA PRO A 199 2.35 10.83 -2.16
C PRO A 199 2.44 9.84 -3.30
N ARG A 200 3.46 8.96 -3.25
CA ARG A 200 3.70 7.94 -4.26
C ARG A 200 2.61 6.88 -4.20
N ASP A 201 2.34 6.35 -3.02
CA ASP A 201 1.40 5.23 -2.84
C ASP A 201 -0.05 5.64 -3.16
N LEU A 202 -0.48 6.83 -2.71
CA LEU A 202 -1.77 7.40 -3.09
C LEU A 202 -1.82 7.75 -4.59
N GLY A 203 -0.75 8.31 -5.15
CA GLY A 203 -0.67 8.63 -6.57
C GLY A 203 -0.86 7.40 -7.44
N PHE A 204 -0.15 6.31 -7.14
CA PHE A 204 -0.32 5.05 -7.85
C PHE A 204 -1.70 4.42 -7.63
N PHE A 205 -2.27 4.52 -6.42
CA PHE A 205 -3.66 4.08 -6.17
C PHE A 205 -4.68 4.85 -7.01
N ILE A 206 -4.48 6.16 -7.25
CA ILE A 206 -5.37 6.99 -8.06
C ILE A 206 -5.21 6.69 -9.56
N ILE A 207 -3.98 6.41 -10.00
CA ILE A 207 -3.68 6.10 -11.40
C ILE A 207 -4.25 4.74 -11.83
N GLY A 208 -4.23 3.76 -10.92
CA GLY A 208 -4.78 2.43 -11.14
C GLY A 208 -6.30 2.43 -11.18
#